data_AF-A0A2N9XXY7-F1
#
_entry.id   AF-A0A2N9XXY7-F1
#
_cell.length_a   1.000
_cell.length_b   1.000
_cell.length_c   1.000
_cell.angle_alpha   90.00
_cell.angle_beta   90.00
_cell.angle_gamma   90.00
#
_symmetry.space_group_name_H-M   'P 1'
#
loop_
_entity.id
_entity.type
_entity.pdbx_description
1 polymer ?
#
loop_
_entity_poly.entity_id
_entity_poly.type
_entity_poly.pdbx_seq_one_letter_code
_entity_poly.pdbx_strand_id
1 'polypeptide(L)'
;MYVTNQSGDSVTKIKASGEHETVYTDISAPASIPIDADDNIYISSYHDNYILKITTNGKSQKISDGYHTPTGIAFSNSGKLLITN
;
A
#
# COMPACT_ATOMS: atom_id res chain seq x y z
N MET A 1 7.21 8.62 7.65
CA MET A 1 7.31 7.14 7.49
C MET A 1 5.90 6.58 7.32
N TYR A 2 5.71 5.53 6.54
CA TYR A 2 4.42 4.83 6.44
C TYR A 2 4.57 3.43 7.03
N VAL A 3 3.52 2.95 7.69
CA VAL A 3 3.46 1.65 8.37
C VAL A 3 2.19 0.94 7.95
N THR A 4 2.33 -0.30 7.48
CA THR A 4 1.22 -1.22 7.27
C THR A 4 0.92 -1.96 8.57
N ASN A 5 -0.30 -1.80 9.09
CA ASN A 5 -0.76 -2.48 10.29
C ASN A 5 -1.49 -3.76 9.87
N GLN A 6 -0.76 -4.87 9.72
CA GLN A 6 -1.29 -6.11 9.15
C GLN A 6 -2.56 -6.60 9.88
N SER A 7 -2.52 -6.75 11.20
CA SER A 7 -3.69 -7.19 11.99
C SER A 7 -4.72 -6.09 12.24
N GLY A 8 -4.39 -4.85 11.91
CA GLY A 8 -5.25 -3.68 12.13
C GLY A 8 -5.88 -3.15 10.85
N ASP A 9 -5.73 -3.88 9.73
CA ASP A 9 -6.32 -3.59 8.41
C ASP A 9 -6.21 -2.12 7.98
N SER A 10 -5.06 -1.51 8.25
CA SER A 10 -4.86 -0.07 8.07
C SER A 10 -3.44 0.32 7.72
N VAL A 11 -3.29 1.56 7.28
CA VAL A 11 -2.01 2.21 7.04
C VAL A 11 -1.91 3.49 7.87
N THR A 12 -0.79 3.65 8.57
CA THR A 12 -0.50 4.84 9.37
C THR A 12 0.70 5.58 8.79
N LYS A 13 0.58 6.91 8.68
CA LYS A 13 1.69 7.83 8.46
C LYS A 13 2.19 8.34 9.80
N ILE A 14 3.49 8.18 10.02
CA ILE A 14 4.19 8.77 11.16
C ILE A 14 4.93 10.01 10.64
N LYS A 15 4.54 11.17 11.16
CA LYS A 15 5.14 12.47 10.84
C LYS A 15 6.50 12.62 11.53
N ALA A 16 7.33 13.56 11.05
CA ALA A 16 8.63 13.84 11.67
C ALA A 16 8.50 14.34 13.12
N SER A 17 7.35 14.92 13.48
CA SER A 17 7.01 15.31 14.85
C SER A 17 6.72 14.12 15.79
N GLY A 18 6.60 12.90 15.25
CA GLY A 18 6.15 11.72 15.98
C GLY A 18 4.62 11.55 16.04
N GLU A 19 3.85 12.46 15.45
CA GLU A 19 2.40 12.32 15.36
C GLU A 19 2.02 11.19 14.38
N HIS A 20 1.01 10.40 14.76
CA HIS A 20 0.47 9.31 13.96
C HIS A 20 -0.84 9.73 13.30
N GLU A 21 -0.97 9.44 12.01
CA GLU A 21 -2.14 9.75 11.19
C GLU A 21 -2.56 8.51 10.41
N THR A 22 -3.78 8.02 10.60
CA THR A 22 -4.32 6.92 9.78
C THR A 22 -4.66 7.46 8.39
N VAL A 23 -4.00 6.93 7.36
CA VAL A 23 -4.19 7.37 5.96
C VAL A 23 -5.13 6.48 5.18
N TYR A 24 -5.32 5.24 5.63
CA TYR A 24 -6.25 4.30 5.01
C TYR A 24 -6.69 3.24 6.03
N THR A 25 -7.96 2.86 5.93
CA THR A 25 -8.59 1.74 6.65
C THR A 25 -9.20 0.78 5.64
N ASP A 26 -9.65 -0.37 6.11
CA ASP A 26 -10.39 -1.33 5.28
C ASP A 26 -9.55 -1.94 4.15
N ILE A 27 -8.28 -2.20 4.43
CA ILE A 27 -7.41 -3.02 3.59
C ILE A 27 -7.06 -4.30 4.33
N SER A 28 -7.46 -5.47 3.81
CA SER A 28 -7.24 -6.71 4.55
C SER A 28 -5.78 -7.13 4.52
N ALA A 29 -5.20 -7.29 5.72
CA ALA A 29 -3.84 -7.75 5.94
C ALA A 29 -2.78 -7.08 5.02
N PRO A 30 -2.58 -5.76 5.09
CA PRO A 30 -1.63 -5.08 4.21
C PRO A 30 -0.21 -5.58 4.46
N ALA A 31 0.52 -5.94 3.39
CA ALA A 31 1.84 -6.57 3.50
C ALA A 31 3.02 -5.69 3.05
N SER A 32 2.85 -4.83 2.04
CA SER A 32 3.91 -3.99 1.48
C SER A 32 3.39 -2.63 1.05
N ILE A 33 4.26 -1.60 1.02
CA ILE A 33 3.87 -0.20 0.80
C ILE A 33 4.89 0.66 -0.01
N PRO A 34 5.23 0.29 -1.26
CA PRO A 34 6.07 1.14 -2.10
C PRO A 34 5.34 2.45 -2.49
N ILE A 35 6.13 3.50 -2.67
CA ILE A 35 5.67 4.84 -3.05
C ILE A 35 6.30 5.16 -4.41
N ASP A 36 5.51 5.67 -5.36
CA ASP A 36 6.02 6.09 -6.66
C ASP A 36 6.61 7.51 -6.64
N ALA A 37 7.15 7.97 -7.78
CA ALA A 37 7.78 9.29 -7.88
C ALA A 37 6.79 10.47 -7.72
N ASP A 38 5.48 10.20 -7.81
CA ASP A 38 4.41 11.19 -7.66
C ASP A 38 3.79 11.14 -6.24
N ASP A 39 4.46 10.50 -5.29
CA ASP A 39 4.02 10.27 -3.91
C ASP A 39 2.70 9.47 -3.78
N ASN A 40 2.33 8.67 -4.80
CA ASN A 40 1.23 7.73 -4.65
C ASN A 40 1.69 6.47 -3.90
N ILE A 41 0.82 5.98 -3.03
CA ILE A 41 1.05 4.80 -2.20
C ILE A 41 0.44 3.59 -2.88
N TYR A 42 1.16 2.47 -2.91
CA TYR A 42 0.64 1.20 -3.43
C TYR A 42 0.69 0.18 -2.31
N ILE A 43 -0.35 -0.63 -2.15
CA ILE A 43 -0.48 -1.56 -1.03
C ILE A 43 -0.93 -2.92 -1.55
N SER A 44 -0.23 -3.98 -1.18
CA SER A 44 -0.69 -5.36 -1.38
C SER A 44 -1.71 -5.72 -0.29
N SER A 45 -2.93 -6.06 -0.70
CA SER A 45 -3.91 -6.66 0.21
C SER A 45 -3.75 -8.17 0.16
N TYR A 46 -3.16 -8.72 1.21
CA TYR A 46 -2.73 -10.11 1.25
C TYR A 46 -3.94 -11.07 1.23
N HIS A 47 -4.99 -10.82 2.02
CA HIS A 47 -6.15 -11.73 2.04
C HIS A 47 -7.12 -11.50 0.88
N ASP A 48 -7.27 -10.24 0.41
CA ASP A 48 -8.25 -9.92 -0.63
C ASP A 48 -7.69 -10.03 -2.05
N ASN A 49 -6.41 -10.40 -2.21
CA ASN A 49 -5.80 -10.76 -3.49
C ASN A 49 -5.77 -9.62 -4.53
N TYR A 50 -5.53 -8.39 -4.09
CA TYR A 50 -5.44 -7.23 -4.98
C TYR A 50 -4.34 -6.24 -4.57
N ILE A 51 -4.00 -5.35 -5.50
CA ILE A 51 -3.15 -4.18 -5.25
C ILE A 51 -4.00 -2.91 -5.25
N LEU A 52 -3.91 -2.15 -4.17
CA LEU A 52 -4.52 -0.83 -4.01
C LEU A 52 -3.52 0.26 -4.39
N LYS A 53 -3.98 1.30 -5.05
CA LYS A 53 -3.28 2.58 -5.18
C LYS A 53 -4.04 3.66 -4.41
N ILE A 54 -3.32 4.47 -3.64
CA ILE A 54 -3.85 5.67 -2.98
C ILE A 54 -3.05 6.86 -3.51
N THR A 55 -3.75 7.85 -4.05
CA THR A 55 -3.12 9.06 -4.58
C THR A 55 -2.91 10.11 -3.50
N THR A 56 -2.07 11.10 -3.75
CA THR A 56 -1.77 12.20 -2.81
C THR A 56 -3.00 13.02 -2.41
N ASN A 57 -4.07 12.99 -3.20
CA ASN A 57 -5.35 13.63 -2.86
C ASN A 57 -6.30 12.72 -2.03
N GLY A 58 -5.84 11.54 -1.63
CA GLY A 58 -6.58 10.59 -0.81
C GLY A 58 -7.50 9.64 -1.59
N LYS A 59 -7.59 9.73 -2.93
CA LYS A 59 -8.38 8.77 -3.71
C LYS A 59 -7.71 7.39 -3.71
N SER A 60 -8.46 6.37 -3.32
CA SER A 60 -8.05 4.97 -3.41
C SER A 60 -8.72 4.27 -4.60
N GLN A 61 -7.99 3.35 -5.22
CA GLN A 61 -8.49 2.53 -6.32
C GLN A 61 -7.78 1.18 -6.33
N LYS A 62 -8.54 0.10 -6.55
CA LYS A 62 -7.98 -1.19 -6.92
C LYS A 62 -7.45 -1.11 -8.34
N ILE A 63 -6.14 -1.31 -8.52
CA ILE A 63 -5.49 -1.16 -9.84
C ILE A 63 -5.16 -2.50 -10.49
N SER A 64 -5.19 -3.59 -9.72
CA SER A 64 -4.91 -4.92 -10.20
C SER A 64 -5.41 -5.97 -9.21
N ASP A 65 -5.86 -7.13 -9.70
CA ASP A 65 -6.44 -8.22 -8.92
C ASP A 65 -6.13 -9.60 -9.54
N GLY A 66 -6.71 -10.65 -8.95
CA GLY A 66 -6.53 -12.04 -9.41
C GLY A 66 -5.28 -12.73 -8.84
N TYR A 67 -4.70 -12.16 -7.78
CA TYR A 67 -3.54 -12.70 -7.10
C TYR A 67 -3.92 -13.84 -6.14
N HIS A 68 -2.93 -14.44 -5.50
CA HIS A 68 -3.09 -15.43 -4.44
C HIS A 68 -2.08 -15.11 -3.35
N THR A 69 -2.50 -14.31 -2.38
CA THR A 69 -1.67 -13.83 -1.28
C THR A 69 -0.48 -12.95 -1.69
N PRO A 70 -0.71 -11.80 -2.37
CA PRO A 70 0.37 -10.92 -2.79
C PRO A 70 1.08 -10.34 -1.56
N THR A 71 2.40 -10.48 -1.50
CA THR A 71 3.21 -10.04 -0.35
C THR A 71 4.06 -8.84 -0.72
N GLY A 72 5.14 -9.06 -1.45
CA GLY A 72 6.08 -8.04 -1.88
C GLY A 72 5.62 -7.31 -3.15
N ILE A 73 5.67 -5.98 -3.10
CA ILE A 73 5.55 -5.12 -4.28
C ILE A 73 6.65 -4.05 -4.25
N ALA A 74 7.18 -3.69 -5.42
CA ALA A 74 8.26 -2.69 -5.54
C ALA A 74 8.28 -2.03 -6.91
N PHE A 75 8.84 -0.83 -7.01
CA PHE A 75 9.10 -0.20 -8.32
C PHE A 75 10.46 -0.60 -8.85
N SER A 76 10.50 -0.99 -10.13
CA SER A 76 11.74 -1.06 -10.91
C SER A 76 12.28 0.34 -11.21
N ASN A 77 13.55 0.43 -11.59
CA ASN A 77 14.19 1.70 -12.00
C ASN A 77 13.49 2.39 -13.20
N SER A 78 12.73 1.65 -13.99
CA SER A 78 11.92 2.20 -15.10
C SER A 78 10.50 2.63 -14.68
N GLY A 79 10.16 2.57 -13.39
CA GLY A 79 8.83 2.94 -12.87
C GLY A 79 7.76 1.86 -13.04
N LYS A 80 8.12 0.63 -13.41
CA LYS A 80 7.15 -0.49 -13.45
C LYS A 80 6.98 -1.07 -12.06
N LEU A 81 5.73 -1.28 -11.64
CA LEU A 81 5.39 -1.99 -10.43
C LEU A 81 5.63 -3.50 -10.63
N LEU A 82 6.48 -4.08 -9.79
CA LEU A 82 6.78 -5.50 -9.72
C LEU A 82 6.02 -6.11 -8.54
N ILE A 83 5.50 -7.32 -8.73
CA ILE A 83 4.66 -8.00 -7.74
C ILE A 83 5.20 -9.41 -7.55
N THR A 84 5.40 -9.82 -6.30
CA THR A 84 5.69 -11.20 -5.91
C THR A 84 4.45 -11.79 -5.26
N ASN A 85 4.02 -12.93 -5.77
CA ASN A 85 2.80 -13.61 -5.37
C ASN A 85 3.04 -15.11 -5.31
#